data_AF-A0A5J6HYT0-F1
#
_entry.id   AF-A0A5J6HYT0-F1
#
_cell.length_a   1.000
_cell.length_b   1.000
_cell.length_c   1.000
_cell.angle_alpha   90.00
_cell.angle_beta   90.00
_cell.angle_gamma   90.00
#
_symmetry.space_group_name_H-M   'P 1'
#
loop_
_entity.id
_entity.type
_entity.pdbx_description
1 polymer ?
#
loop_
_entity_poly.entity_id
_entity_poly.type
_entity_poly.pdbx_seq_one_letter_code
_entity_poly.pdbx_strand_id
1 'polypeptide(L)'
;MYKRLPVLALCLATAALGISACDDSGDNRSGAPARAASTAPPSPESPSAASSGDDAKPRQLTGAMPAFFLKTIRDHYPDMDNISDEKLLAHGNAFCAAEGQALADQAKKTMKELGTTPKQTARIMGSAHGYCRLGSTQSGN
;
A
#
# COMPACT_ATOMS: atom_id res chain seq x y z
N MET A 1 4.60 18.52 -36.09
CA MET A 1 3.14 18.54 -35.83
C MET A 1 2.51 17.31 -36.47
N TYR A 2 2.38 16.22 -35.72
CA TYR A 2 1.48 15.12 -36.08
C TYR A 2 0.59 14.81 -34.88
N LYS A 3 -0.68 14.67 -35.22
CA LYS A 3 -1.87 14.90 -34.39
C LYS A 3 -2.46 13.54 -34.01
N ARG A 4 -2.82 13.41 -32.72
CA ARG A 4 -3.94 12.64 -32.14
C ARG A 4 -3.78 11.11 -32.02
N LEU A 5 -3.53 10.68 -30.77
CA LEU A 5 -4.19 9.52 -30.15
C LEU A 5 -5.69 9.84 -30.00
N PRO A 6 -6.61 8.94 -30.39
CA PRO A 6 -7.40 8.24 -29.37
C PRO A 6 -8.00 6.91 -29.83
N VAL A 7 -7.72 5.79 -29.16
CA VAL A 7 -8.67 4.64 -29.14
C VAL A 7 -8.65 4.00 -27.75
N LEU A 8 -9.22 4.72 -26.80
CA LEU A 8 -9.88 4.14 -25.63
C LEU A 8 -11.22 3.58 -26.13
N ALA A 9 -11.27 2.30 -26.48
CA ALA A 9 -12.51 1.53 -26.62
C ALA A 9 -12.15 0.07 -26.92
N LEU A 10 -11.87 -0.72 -25.89
CA LEU A 10 -12.09 -2.17 -25.99
C LEU A 10 -13.12 -2.55 -24.94
N CYS A 11 -14.28 -2.88 -25.49
CA CYS A 11 -15.60 -3.00 -24.90
C CYS A 11 -15.69 -3.90 -23.67
N LEU A 12 -16.35 -3.37 -22.63
CA LEU A 12 -17.13 -4.16 -21.68
C LEU A 12 -18.27 -4.87 -22.44
N ALA A 13 -18.32 -6.20 -22.39
CA ALA A 13 -19.55 -6.98 -22.62
C ALA A 13 -19.38 -8.45 -22.25
N THR A 14 -19.65 -8.80 -20.99
CA THR A 14 -20.21 -10.12 -20.63
C THR A 14 -21.18 -9.95 -19.48
N ALA A 15 -22.44 -9.67 -19.82
CA ALA A 15 -23.58 -9.75 -18.92
C ALA A 15 -24.65 -10.64 -19.56
N ALA A 16 -24.84 -11.82 -18.98
CA ALA A 16 -26.00 -12.72 -19.07
C ALA A 16 -25.67 -13.87 -18.10
N LEU A 17 -26.42 -14.23 -17.06
CA LEU A 17 -27.81 -14.00 -16.70
C LEU A 17 -27.94 -13.89 -15.17
N GLY A 18 -28.86 -13.06 -14.69
CA GLY A 18 -29.20 -12.96 -13.28
C GLY A 18 -30.37 -12.01 -13.08
N ILE A 19 -31.57 -12.48 -13.43
CA ILE A 19 -32.84 -11.76 -13.34
C ILE A 19 -33.34 -11.90 -11.89
N SER A 20 -33.55 -10.80 -11.17
CA SER A 20 -34.73 -10.62 -10.31
C SER A 20 -34.78 -9.21 -9.71
N ALA A 21 -35.74 -8.43 -10.22
CA ALA A 21 -36.53 -7.39 -9.55
C ALA A 21 -35.80 -6.37 -8.65
N CYS A 22 -35.61 -5.16 -9.19
CA CYS A 22 -35.83 -3.94 -8.42
C CYS A 22 -37.34 -3.70 -8.41
N ASP A 23 -37.95 -3.71 -7.23
CA ASP A 23 -39.28 -3.11 -7.01
C ASP A 23 -39.10 -1.92 -6.08
N ASP A 24 -39.46 -0.77 -6.63
CA ASP A 24 -39.58 0.52 -5.98
C ASP A 24 -40.85 0.55 -5.10
N SER A 25 -40.92 1.53 -4.20
CA SER A 25 -42.16 2.03 -3.59
C SER A 25 -42.74 1.27 -2.38
N GLY A 26 -42.61 1.95 -1.24
CA GLY A 26 -43.83 2.41 -0.57
C GLY A 26 -44.36 1.59 0.61
N ASP A 27 -44.58 2.34 1.69
CA ASP A 27 -45.63 2.18 2.68
C ASP A 27 -45.41 1.28 3.92
N ASN A 28 -45.71 1.93 5.05
CA ASN A 28 -45.82 1.37 6.37
C ASN A 28 -47.04 0.44 6.41
N ARG A 29 -46.90 -0.79 6.93
CA ARG A 29 -47.93 -1.37 7.80
C ARG A 29 -47.49 -2.63 8.53
N SER A 30 -47.86 -2.63 9.80
CA SER A 30 -47.81 -3.69 10.79
C SER A 30 -48.45 -5.00 10.34
N GLY A 31 -47.88 -6.12 10.79
CA GLY A 31 -48.55 -7.42 10.79
C GLY A 31 -47.59 -8.60 10.90
N ALA A 32 -47.22 -8.98 12.13
CA ALA A 32 -46.75 -10.35 12.41
C ALA A 32 -47.95 -11.31 12.44
N PRO A 33 -47.82 -12.64 12.67
CA PRO A 33 -46.65 -13.54 12.71
C PRO A 33 -46.88 -14.89 11.96
N ALA A 34 -45.86 -15.74 11.79
CA ALA A 34 -45.95 -17.22 12.01
C ALA A 34 -44.66 -17.99 11.65
N ARG A 35 -43.89 -18.31 12.69
CA ARG A 35 -43.23 -19.58 13.06
C ARG A 35 -43.14 -20.72 12.02
N ALA A 36 -41.92 -21.19 11.73
CA ALA A 36 -41.54 -22.61 11.81
C ALA A 36 -40.02 -22.78 11.71
N ALA A 37 -39.49 -23.73 12.49
CA ALA A 37 -38.09 -23.98 12.77
C ALA A 37 -37.34 -24.71 11.65
N SER A 38 -36.02 -24.50 11.55
CA SER A 38 -35.05 -25.56 11.23
C SER A 38 -33.63 -25.13 11.57
N THR A 39 -32.98 -25.99 12.35
CA THR A 39 -31.60 -25.91 12.84
C THR A 39 -30.67 -26.59 11.84
N ALA A 40 -29.53 -25.94 11.51
CA ALA A 40 -28.20 -26.47 11.11
C ALA A 40 -27.56 -25.65 9.96
N PRO A 41 -26.23 -25.70 9.77
CA PRO A 41 -25.11 -25.51 10.69
C PRO A 41 -24.36 -24.17 10.37
N PRO A 42 -23.44 -23.67 11.21
CA PRO A 42 -22.52 -22.63 10.74
C PRO A 42 -21.68 -23.19 9.59
N SER A 43 -21.76 -22.55 8.43
CA SER A 43 -20.88 -22.86 7.30
C SER A 43 -19.43 -22.57 7.71
N PRO A 44 -18.47 -23.40 7.26
CA PRO A 44 -17.09 -23.33 7.71
C PRO A 44 -16.50 -21.97 7.37
N GLU A 45 -15.91 -21.34 8.38
CA GLU A 45 -14.98 -20.24 8.22
C GLU A 45 -14.00 -20.60 7.11
N SER A 46 -14.08 -19.89 5.98
CA SER A 46 -12.90 -19.70 5.16
C SER A 46 -11.82 -19.15 6.08
N PRO A 47 -10.60 -19.72 6.09
CA PRO A 47 -9.53 -19.13 6.85
C PRO A 47 -9.27 -17.77 6.19
N SER A 48 -9.83 -16.72 6.79
CA SER A 48 -9.12 -15.47 6.88
C SER A 48 -7.77 -15.91 7.43
N ALA A 49 -6.77 -15.94 6.55
CA ALA A 49 -5.39 -16.02 6.96
C ALA A 49 -5.22 -14.82 7.89
N ALA A 50 -5.47 -15.05 9.17
CA ALA A 50 -4.99 -14.24 10.24
C ALA A 50 -3.51 -14.13 9.91
N SER A 51 -3.10 -12.94 9.45
CA SER A 51 -1.70 -12.57 9.59
C SER A 51 -1.50 -12.66 11.08
N SER A 52 -0.96 -13.80 11.51
CA SER A 52 -0.42 -14.01 12.83
C SER A 52 0.37 -12.75 13.11
N GLY A 53 -0.06 -12.02 14.13
CA GLY A 53 0.72 -10.97 14.73
C GLY A 53 1.94 -11.64 15.34
N ASP A 54 2.88 -12.06 14.49
CA ASP A 54 4.27 -12.00 14.82
C ASP A 54 4.54 -10.55 15.17
N ASP A 55 5.22 -10.32 16.29
CA ASP A 55 5.83 -9.06 16.65
C ASP A 55 6.74 -8.62 15.48
N ALA A 56 6.10 -8.02 14.46
CA ALA A 56 6.72 -7.75 13.19
C ALA A 56 7.64 -6.57 13.44
N LYS A 57 8.90 -6.89 13.72
CA LYS A 57 9.99 -5.93 13.87
C LYS A 57 9.83 -4.89 12.75
N PRO A 58 9.81 -3.59 13.08
CA PRO A 58 9.55 -2.56 12.10
C PRO A 58 10.49 -2.73 10.90
N ARG A 59 9.92 -2.73 9.69
CA ARG A 59 10.68 -2.90 8.46
C ARG A 59 11.79 -1.84 8.41
N GLN A 60 13.01 -2.28 8.20
CA GLN A 60 14.19 -1.42 8.16
C GLN A 60 15.18 -1.94 7.11
N LEU A 61 16.08 -1.08 6.67
CA LEU A 61 17.24 -1.46 5.87
C LEU A 61 18.17 -2.30 6.77
N THR A 62 18.42 -3.54 6.40
CA THR A 62 19.27 -4.49 7.14
C THR A 62 20.39 -5.05 6.26
N GLY A 63 21.41 -5.64 6.88
CA GLY A 63 22.53 -6.27 6.15
C GLY A 63 23.26 -5.28 5.24
N ALA A 64 23.41 -5.64 3.96
CA ALA A 64 24.05 -4.80 2.95
C ALA A 64 23.11 -3.72 2.35
N MET A 65 21.82 -3.77 2.65
CA MET A 65 20.81 -2.90 2.04
C MET A 65 20.97 -1.41 2.34
N PRO A 66 21.41 -0.99 3.54
CA PRO A 66 21.79 0.41 3.80
C PRO A 66 22.83 0.93 2.80
N ALA A 67 23.85 0.13 2.47
CA ALA A 67 24.91 0.53 1.56
C ALA A 67 24.40 0.63 0.10
N PHE A 68 23.56 -0.30 -0.35
CA PHE A 68 22.95 -0.23 -1.68
C PHE A 68 22.00 0.96 -1.81
N PHE A 69 21.21 1.24 -0.78
CA PHE A 69 20.35 2.41 -0.72
C PHE A 69 21.18 3.70 -0.86
N LEU A 70 22.23 3.87 -0.05
CA LEU A 70 23.09 5.06 -0.12
C LEU A 70 23.75 5.19 -1.49
N LYS A 71 24.36 4.10 -1.99
CA LYS A 71 24.97 4.07 -3.31
C LYS A 71 23.99 4.52 -4.39
N THR A 72 22.76 4.01 -4.38
CA THR A 72 21.72 4.38 -5.34
C THR A 72 21.39 5.86 -5.28
N ILE A 73 21.27 6.42 -4.08
CA ILE A 73 21.00 7.85 -3.92
C ILE A 73 22.16 8.68 -4.49
N ARG A 74 23.41 8.32 -4.18
CA ARG A 74 24.60 9.06 -4.64
C ARG A 74 24.81 8.95 -6.16
N ASP A 75 24.57 7.77 -6.73
CA ASP A 75 24.81 7.52 -8.15
C ASP A 75 23.74 8.17 -9.05
N HIS A 76 22.48 8.18 -8.61
CA HIS A 76 21.36 8.59 -9.46
C HIS A 76 20.79 9.97 -9.16
N TYR A 77 21.05 10.52 -7.98
CA TYR A 77 20.46 11.78 -7.52
C TYR A 77 21.51 12.74 -6.98
N PRO A 78 22.39 13.27 -7.85
CA PRO A 78 23.44 14.21 -7.45
C PRO A 78 22.88 15.50 -6.83
N ASP A 79 21.60 15.82 -7.08
CA ASP A 79 20.89 16.93 -6.47
C ASP A 79 20.61 16.78 -4.96
N MET A 80 21.04 15.67 -4.36
CA MET A 80 20.93 15.38 -2.93
C MET A 80 22.31 15.17 -2.26
N ASP A 81 23.41 15.58 -2.91
CA ASP A 81 24.78 15.41 -2.41
C ASP A 81 25.02 16.06 -1.04
N ASN A 82 24.37 17.20 -0.79
CA ASN A 82 24.44 18.00 0.43
C ASN A 82 23.77 17.35 1.66
N ILE A 83 23.00 16.27 1.49
CA ILE A 83 22.36 15.54 2.58
C ILE A 83 23.34 14.48 3.09
N SER A 84 23.57 14.38 4.40
CA SER A 84 24.47 13.36 4.94
C SER A 84 23.91 11.95 4.82
N ASP A 85 24.80 10.95 4.70
CA ASP A 85 24.43 9.54 4.64
C ASP A 85 23.63 9.10 5.88
N GLU A 86 24.01 9.57 7.06
CA GLU A 86 23.29 9.31 8.32
C GLU A 86 21.83 9.77 8.24
N LYS A 87 21.60 10.98 7.72
CA LYS A 87 20.24 11.52 7.54
C LYS A 87 19.46 10.72 6.50
N LEU A 88 20.10 10.38 5.37
CA LEU A 88 19.47 9.55 4.35
C LEU A 88 19.05 8.19 4.93
N LEU A 89 19.90 7.55 5.72
CA LEU A 89 19.60 6.27 6.37
C LEU A 89 18.49 6.39 7.41
N ALA A 90 18.51 7.42 8.26
CA ALA A 90 17.48 7.64 9.26
C ALA A 90 16.09 7.81 8.61
N HIS A 91 15.99 8.67 7.59
CA HIS A 91 14.73 8.88 6.88
C HIS A 91 14.34 7.69 6.00
N GLY A 92 15.31 7.02 5.38
CA GLY A 92 15.07 5.79 4.61
C GLY A 92 14.47 4.67 5.46
N ASN A 93 15.05 4.40 6.63
CA ASN A 93 14.50 3.43 7.59
C ASN A 93 13.11 3.82 8.08
N ALA A 94 12.88 5.10 8.36
CA ALA A 94 11.57 5.59 8.76
C ALA A 94 10.51 5.44 7.65
N PHE A 95 10.89 5.60 6.37
CA PHE A 95 9.99 5.25 5.26
C PHE A 95 9.67 3.76 5.23
N CYS A 96 10.65 2.90 5.49
CA CYS A 96 10.41 1.46 5.51
C CYS A 96 9.40 1.03 6.56
N ALA A 97 9.42 1.67 7.73
CA ALA A 97 8.50 1.40 8.83
C ALA A 97 7.13 2.07 8.68
N ALA A 98 6.97 3.02 7.76
CA ALA A 98 5.76 3.80 7.62
C ALA A 98 4.78 3.19 6.59
N GLU A 99 3.50 3.12 6.95
CA GLU A 99 2.43 2.63 6.09
C GLU A 99 1.20 3.55 6.16
N GLY A 100 0.36 3.52 5.12
CA GLY A 100 -0.88 4.30 5.07
C GLY A 100 -0.67 5.80 5.32
N GLN A 101 -1.42 6.37 6.27
CA GLN A 101 -1.35 7.78 6.61
C GLN A 101 0.04 8.18 7.18
N ALA A 102 0.69 7.30 7.92
CA ALA A 102 2.00 7.56 8.50
C ALA A 102 3.07 7.77 7.41
N LEU A 103 2.90 7.15 6.24
CA LEU A 103 3.79 7.35 5.10
C LEU A 103 3.72 8.79 4.57
N ALA A 104 2.52 9.34 4.46
CA ALA A 104 2.31 10.72 4.02
C ALA A 104 2.90 11.72 5.02
N ASP A 105 2.75 11.47 6.32
CA ASP A 105 3.32 12.33 7.35
C ASP A 105 4.84 12.21 7.43
N GLN A 106 5.40 11.00 7.21
CA GLN A 106 6.83 10.79 7.09
C GLN A 106 7.42 11.51 5.87
N ALA A 107 6.69 11.58 4.76
CA ALA A 107 7.10 12.36 3.59
C ALA A 107 7.16 13.86 3.92
N LYS A 108 6.15 14.41 4.60
CA LYS A 108 6.15 15.81 5.05
C LYS A 108 7.31 16.11 6.00
N LYS A 109 7.54 15.22 6.96
CA LYS A 109 8.67 15.32 7.91
C LYS A 109 10.01 15.36 7.17
N THR A 110 10.21 14.45 6.23
CA THR A 110 11.44 14.36 5.44
C THR A 110 11.68 15.60 4.57
N MET A 111 10.64 16.12 3.92
CA MET A 111 10.74 17.40 3.18
C MET A 111 11.22 18.53 4.09
N LYS A 112 10.63 18.64 5.28
CA LYS A 112 10.97 19.68 6.25
C LYS A 112 12.38 19.54 6.82
N GLU A 113 12.76 18.35 7.27
CA GLU A 113 14.00 18.12 8.01
C GLU A 113 15.23 18.03 7.11
N LEU A 114 15.06 17.54 5.88
CA LEU A 114 16.15 17.45 4.90
C LEU A 114 16.18 18.62 3.92
N GLY A 115 15.19 19.52 3.95
CA GLY A 115 15.04 20.58 2.95
C GLY A 115 14.82 20.05 1.54
N THR A 116 14.22 18.86 1.42
CA THR A 116 14.03 18.20 0.12
C THR A 116 12.76 18.67 -0.58
N THR A 117 12.80 18.69 -1.91
CA THR A 117 11.60 18.85 -2.73
C THR A 117 10.72 17.58 -2.70
N PRO A 118 9.42 17.68 -3.04
CA PRO A 118 8.56 16.49 -3.13
C PRO A 118 9.14 15.39 -4.05
N LYS A 119 9.80 15.79 -5.14
CA LYS A 119 10.45 14.86 -6.09
C LYS A 119 11.62 14.13 -5.44
N GLN A 120 12.46 14.83 -4.70
CA GLN A 120 13.59 14.24 -3.97
C GLN A 120 13.10 13.31 -2.87
N THR A 121 12.10 13.71 -2.09
CA THR A 121 11.49 12.86 -1.06
C THR A 121 10.90 11.59 -1.66
N ALA A 122 10.20 11.68 -2.79
CA ALA A 122 9.65 10.51 -3.48
C ALA A 122 10.75 9.53 -3.94
N ARG A 123 11.91 10.05 -4.37
CA ARG A 123 13.09 9.22 -4.73
C ARG A 123 13.69 8.51 -3.53
N ILE A 124 13.84 9.21 -2.40
CA ILE A 124 14.30 8.62 -1.13
C ILE A 124 13.34 7.51 -0.68
N MET A 125 12.03 7.82 -0.63
CA MET A 125 10.97 6.88 -0.25
C MET A 125 10.94 5.65 -1.17
N GLY A 126 10.94 5.86 -2.48
CA GLY A 126 10.90 4.76 -3.46
C GLY A 126 12.12 3.85 -3.37
N SER A 127 13.32 4.44 -3.23
CA SER A 127 14.55 3.66 -3.04
C SER A 127 14.51 2.87 -1.74
N ALA A 128 14.09 3.50 -0.63
CA ALA A 128 13.97 2.84 0.67
C ALA A 128 12.99 1.65 0.62
N HIS A 129 11.79 1.83 0.05
CA HIS A 129 10.82 0.75 -0.09
C HIS A 129 11.35 -0.42 -0.94
N GLY A 130 12.09 -0.12 -2.02
CA GLY A 130 12.72 -1.13 -2.86
C GLY A 130 13.71 -2.00 -2.07
N TYR A 131 14.57 -1.37 -1.29
CA TYR A 131 15.61 -2.08 -0.54
C TYR A 131 15.10 -2.73 0.75
N CYS A 132 14.09 -2.18 1.41
CA CYS A 132 13.54 -2.79 2.62
C CYS A 132 12.75 -4.07 2.36
N ARG A 133 12.11 -4.21 1.19
CA ARG A 133 11.44 -5.45 0.79
C ARG A 133 12.44 -6.58 0.54
N LEU A 134 13.58 -6.27 -0.07
CA LEU A 134 14.66 -7.21 -0.39
C LEU A 134 15.46 -7.63 0.87
N GLY A 135 15.62 -6.74 1.86
CA GLY A 135 16.28 -7.06 3.12
C GLY A 135 15.46 -8.02 4.01
N SER A 136 14.13 -7.88 4.00
CA SER A 136 13.25 -8.77 4.77
C SER A 136 13.25 -10.22 4.28
N THR A 137 13.56 -10.48 3.00
CA THR A 137 13.61 -11.85 2.45
C THR A 137 14.88 -12.60 2.79
N GLN A 138 15.95 -11.91 3.23
CA GLN A 138 17.24 -12.54 3.52
C GLN A 138 17.42 -12.91 5.00
N SER A 139 16.53 -12.45 5.89
CA SER A 139 16.60 -12.69 7.34
C SER A 139 15.80 -13.93 7.81
N GLY A 140 15.27 -14.73 6.88
CA GLY A 140 14.40 -15.89 7.16
C GLY A 140 14.99 -17.24 6.77
N ASN A 141 16.31 -17.42 6.89
CA ASN A 141 16.99 -18.73 6.79
C ASN A 141 17.86 -18.96 8.02
#